data_AF-A0A8D3D6R4-F1
#
_entry.id   AF-A0A8D3D6R4-F1
#
_cell.length_a   1.000
_cell.length_b   1.000
_cell.length_c   1.000
_cell.angle_alpha   90.00
_cell.angle_beta   90.00
_cell.angle_gamma   90.00
#
_symmetry.space_group_name_H-M   'P 1'
#
loop_
_entity.id
_entity.type
_entity.pdbx_description
1 polymer ?
#
loop_
_entity_poly.entity_id
_entity_poly.type
_entity_poly.pdbx_seq_one_letter_code
_entity_poly.pdbx_strand_id
1 'polypeptide(L)'
;MGGGATRLYSTLTQPENTNLDPDFCQEQRGSPVCPPDPVELLRKCEEALRDRPPRFHRKFIKINEGDSATIIPIRVMQWNILAQALGEGLDSFVQCPLEALSWSRRKYLILEEILTYRPHILCLQEVDHYYDTFQPVLTGLGYSSDFCPKPWSPCLDVEGNNGPDGCALFFDHSRFEILESMSVRLSAMRIPTNQVAVVTMLRCRTTARCMCVAVTHLKARSGWEWLRSAQGSDLLRHLQNLVQRHVGGPEGDLSSDIPLLICGDFNAIPSEEVYRRFITSPLSLDSAYKKLSQDGLTEPIYTTWKIRPTGECCTTLDYIWYSQDTLRVDAVLDMPTEEQIGPNRLPSFSYPSDHLSLVCDFSFKEKE
;
A
#
# COMPACT_ATOMS: atom_id res chain seq x y z
N MET A 1 18.68 42.79 12.22
CA MET A 1 17.99 42.42 13.48
C MET A 1 16.54 42.08 13.16
N GLY A 2 16.03 41.01 13.76
CA GLY A 2 14.65 40.53 13.65
C GLY A 2 14.44 39.56 12.48
N GLY A 3 14.46 38.24 12.61
CA GLY A 3 14.14 37.39 13.75
C GLY A 3 12.90 36.56 13.40
N GLY A 4 13.10 35.47 12.66
CA GLY A 4 12.06 34.56 12.21
C GLY A 4 11.50 33.70 13.35
N ALA A 5 10.20 33.43 13.30
CA ALA A 5 9.52 32.52 14.21
C ALA A 5 8.95 31.33 13.44
N THR A 6 9.73 30.25 13.42
CA THR A 6 9.29 28.89 13.09
C THR A 6 8.40 28.41 14.25
N ARG A 7 7.10 28.17 14.01
CA ARG A 7 6.25 27.48 14.99
C ARG A 7 6.26 25.99 14.70
N LEU A 8 6.88 25.27 15.64
CA LEU A 8 6.88 23.82 15.80
C LEU A 8 5.45 23.33 16.06
N TYR A 9 4.94 22.44 15.21
CA TYR A 9 3.81 21.58 15.55
C TYR A 9 4.36 20.29 16.15
N SER A 10 4.72 20.33 17.43
CA SER A 10 5.08 19.15 18.21
C SER A 10 4.38 19.24 19.56
N THR A 11 3.11 18.84 19.59
CA THR A 11 2.33 18.34 20.74
C THR A 11 0.85 18.48 20.40
N LEU A 12 0.28 17.47 19.75
CA LEU A 12 -1.14 17.19 19.90
C LEU A 12 -1.25 16.13 20.99
N THR A 13 -1.76 16.58 22.13
CA THR A 13 -2.19 15.79 23.28
C THR A 13 -3.15 14.69 22.84
N GLN A 14 -2.89 13.46 23.30
CA GLN A 14 -3.79 12.32 23.18
C GLN A 14 -5.16 12.68 23.80
N PRO A 15 -6.29 12.39 23.13
CA PRO A 15 -7.56 12.36 23.83
C PRO A 15 -7.60 11.11 24.72
N GLU A 16 -7.64 11.31 26.03
CA GLU A 16 -8.05 10.28 26.98
C GLU A 16 -9.52 9.89 26.70
N ASN A 17 -9.80 8.58 26.74
CA ASN A 17 -11.07 7.90 26.47
C ASN A 17 -11.43 7.66 24.99
N THR A 18 -10.74 6.70 24.38
CA THR A 18 -11.35 5.80 23.39
C THR A 18 -11.75 4.51 24.09
N ASN A 19 -13.02 4.10 23.90
CA ASN A 19 -13.51 2.79 24.33
C ASN A 19 -12.76 1.71 23.54
N LEU A 20 -11.69 1.18 24.12
CA LEU A 20 -10.97 0.01 23.65
C LEU A 20 -11.92 -1.19 23.64
N ASP A 21 -11.86 -1.99 22.59
CA ASP A 21 -12.48 -3.31 22.51
C ASP A 21 -11.88 -4.20 23.64
N PRO A 22 -12.62 -4.53 24.71
CA PRO A 22 -12.07 -5.14 25.92
C PRO A 22 -11.42 -6.50 25.68
N ASP A 23 -11.90 -7.22 24.67
CA ASP A 23 -11.48 -8.58 24.35
C ASP A 23 -10.06 -8.65 23.77
N PHE A 24 -9.50 -7.54 23.29
CA PHE A 24 -8.10 -7.50 22.81
C PHE A 24 -7.11 -6.97 23.86
N CYS A 25 -7.55 -6.11 24.77
CA CYS A 25 -6.68 -5.46 25.76
C CYS A 25 -6.55 -6.23 27.09
N GLN A 26 -7.47 -7.12 27.44
CA GLN A 26 -7.44 -7.77 28.76
C GLN A 26 -6.34 -8.84 28.94
N GLU A 27 -5.69 -9.32 27.87
CA GLU A 27 -4.59 -10.29 28.00
C GLU A 27 -3.18 -9.66 28.08
N GLN A 28 -3.02 -8.34 27.95
CA GLN A 28 -1.69 -7.71 27.86
C GLN A 28 -1.37 -6.69 28.96
N ARG A 29 -1.71 -7.00 30.22
CA ARG A 29 -1.07 -6.36 31.38
C ARG A 29 -0.17 -7.34 32.11
N GLY A 30 1.04 -7.50 31.57
CA GLY A 30 2.17 -8.14 32.24
C GLY A 30 2.90 -9.12 31.35
N SER A 31 4.21 -8.87 31.14
CA SER A 31 5.22 -9.64 30.40
C SER A 31 5.55 -9.08 29.01
N PRO A 32 6.83 -9.09 28.58
CA PRO A 32 7.21 -8.71 27.23
C PRO A 32 6.70 -9.81 26.30
N VAL A 33 5.58 -9.54 25.62
CA VAL A 33 4.93 -10.50 24.75
C VAL A 33 5.87 -10.80 23.58
N CYS A 34 6.30 -12.06 23.48
CA CYS A 34 6.97 -12.61 22.31
C CYS A 34 6.19 -12.20 21.05
N PRO A 35 6.84 -11.87 19.93
CA PRO A 35 6.14 -11.53 18.69
C PRO A 35 5.04 -12.57 18.43
N PRO A 36 3.76 -12.17 18.22
CA PRO A 36 2.70 -13.13 17.91
C PRO A 36 3.17 -14.01 16.75
N ASP A 37 3.17 -15.33 16.95
CA ASP A 37 3.47 -16.26 15.85
C ASP A 37 2.49 -15.95 14.72
N PRO A 38 2.97 -15.56 13.52
CA PRO A 38 2.10 -15.21 12.41
C PRO A 38 1.12 -16.33 12.04
N VAL A 39 1.50 -17.59 12.26
CA VAL A 39 0.63 -18.74 12.01
C VAL A 39 -0.53 -18.79 13.02
N GLU A 40 -0.23 -18.54 14.30
CA GLU A 40 -1.26 -18.48 15.34
C GLU A 40 -2.18 -17.27 15.16
N LEU A 41 -1.65 -16.10 14.75
CA LEU A 41 -2.49 -14.94 14.44
C LEU A 41 -3.39 -15.20 13.22
N LEU A 42 -2.87 -15.87 12.19
CA LEU A 42 -3.67 -16.27 11.04
C LEU A 42 -4.81 -17.19 11.47
N ARG A 43 -4.52 -18.20 12.30
CA ARG A 43 -5.53 -19.11 12.87
C ARG A 43 -6.60 -18.36 13.68
N LYS A 44 -6.21 -17.35 14.47
CA LYS A 44 -7.15 -16.49 15.19
C LYS A 44 -8.03 -15.66 14.26
N CYS A 45 -7.48 -15.14 13.16
CA CYS A 45 -8.26 -14.44 12.15
C CYS A 45 -9.26 -15.39 11.49
N GLU A 46 -8.83 -16.58 11.08
CA GLU A 46 -9.69 -17.62 10.50
C GLU A 46 -10.82 -18.03 11.46
N GLU A 47 -10.51 -18.17 12.76
CA GLU A 47 -11.49 -18.50 13.80
C GLU A 47 -12.51 -17.38 14.02
N ALA A 48 -12.07 -16.12 14.08
CA ALA A 48 -12.95 -14.95 14.17
C ALA A 48 -13.86 -14.81 12.92
N LEU A 49 -13.42 -15.38 11.80
CA LEU A 49 -14.11 -15.33 10.52
C LEU A 49 -14.83 -16.65 10.16
N ARG A 50 -14.90 -17.62 11.07
CA ARG A 50 -15.41 -18.99 10.77
C ARG A 50 -16.81 -19.06 10.13
N ASP A 51 -17.67 -18.07 10.38
CA ASP A 51 -19.06 -18.04 9.91
C ASP A 51 -19.22 -17.33 8.55
N ARG A 52 -18.13 -16.93 7.88
CA ARG A 52 -18.16 -16.22 6.59
C ARG A 52 -18.16 -17.16 5.38
N PRO A 53 -18.54 -16.69 4.18
CA PRO A 53 -18.30 -17.42 2.95
C PRO A 53 -16.79 -17.49 2.61
N PRO A 54 -16.30 -18.58 1.99
CA PRO A 54 -14.88 -18.73 1.67
C PRO A 54 -14.33 -17.52 0.90
N ARG A 55 -13.07 -17.16 1.19
CA ARG A 55 -12.31 -16.23 0.34
C ARG A 55 -12.11 -16.83 -1.05
N PHE A 56 -12.08 -16.00 -2.07
CA PHE A 56 -11.60 -16.45 -3.36
C PHE A 56 -10.10 -16.75 -3.26
N HIS A 57 -9.69 -17.88 -3.82
CA HIS A 57 -8.30 -18.33 -3.78
C HIS A 57 -7.58 -17.82 -5.02
N ARG A 58 -6.55 -17.01 -4.79
CA ARG A 58 -5.67 -16.46 -5.82
C ARG A 58 -4.33 -17.18 -5.83
N LYS A 59 -3.75 -17.33 -7.00
CA LYS A 59 -2.50 -18.07 -7.21
C LYS A 59 -1.42 -17.17 -7.79
N PHE A 60 -0.19 -17.40 -7.37
CA PHE A 60 0.97 -16.78 -8.00
C PHE A 60 1.20 -17.40 -9.38
N ILE A 61 1.17 -16.57 -10.41
CA ILE A 61 1.58 -16.90 -11.76
C ILE A 61 3.08 -16.60 -11.87
N LYS A 62 3.87 -17.63 -12.15
CA LYS A 62 5.31 -17.46 -12.40
C LYS A 62 5.48 -16.81 -13.77
N ILE A 63 6.22 -15.69 -13.80
CA ILE A 63 6.51 -14.95 -15.03
C ILE A 63 7.83 -15.41 -15.64
N ASN A 64 8.82 -15.69 -14.78
CA ASN A 64 10.14 -16.14 -15.21
C ASN A 64 10.50 -17.46 -14.50
N GLU A 65 10.84 -18.48 -15.28
CA GLU A 65 11.33 -19.79 -14.80
C GLU A 65 12.87 -19.83 -14.68
N GLY A 66 13.52 -18.68 -14.51
CA GLY A 66 14.99 -18.60 -14.45
C GLY A 66 15.59 -19.45 -13.32
N ASP A 67 16.63 -20.21 -13.66
CA ASP A 67 17.34 -21.25 -12.89
C ASP A 67 17.97 -20.85 -11.53
N SER A 68 17.67 -19.67 -10.99
CA SER A 68 18.30 -19.24 -9.74
C SER A 68 17.52 -19.70 -8.52
N ALA A 69 17.65 -20.99 -8.20
CA ALA A 69 17.21 -21.57 -6.92
C ALA A 69 17.87 -20.92 -5.68
N THR A 70 18.76 -19.94 -5.88
CA THR A 70 19.57 -19.29 -4.84
C THR A 70 19.11 -17.90 -4.43
N ILE A 71 18.25 -17.20 -5.22
CA ILE A 71 17.81 -15.83 -4.89
C ILE A 71 16.42 -15.87 -4.25
N ILE A 72 16.33 -15.47 -2.98
CA ILE A 72 15.04 -15.34 -2.29
C ILE A 72 14.38 -14.03 -2.73
N PRO A 73 13.24 -14.08 -3.44
CA PRO A 73 12.61 -12.89 -4.00
C PRO A 73 12.13 -11.92 -2.91
N ILE A 74 11.97 -10.66 -3.30
CA ILE A 74 11.36 -9.60 -2.53
C ILE A 74 9.89 -9.56 -2.88
N ARG A 75 9.06 -9.86 -1.89
CA ARG A 75 7.60 -9.86 -2.03
C ARG A 75 7.06 -8.49 -1.67
N VAL A 76 6.32 -7.89 -2.58
CA VAL A 76 5.73 -6.56 -2.43
C VAL A 76 4.22 -6.69 -2.52
N MET A 77 3.51 -6.14 -1.54
CA MET A 77 2.06 -6.00 -1.57
C MET A 77 1.69 -4.52 -1.65
N GLN A 78 0.75 -4.20 -2.54
CA GLN A 78 0.13 -2.90 -2.72
C GLN A 78 -1.37 -3.06 -2.51
N TRP A 79 -1.97 -2.26 -1.63
CA TRP A 79 -3.40 -2.39 -1.36
C TRP A 79 -4.06 -1.11 -0.80
N ASN A 80 -5.10 -0.61 -1.48
CA ASN A 80 -6.06 0.28 -0.86
C ASN A 80 -7.00 -0.55 0.03
N ILE A 81 -6.92 -0.37 1.35
CA ILE A 81 -7.66 -1.20 2.30
C ILE A 81 -9.08 -0.70 2.59
N LEU A 82 -9.48 0.41 1.95
CA LEU A 82 -10.71 1.16 2.20
C LEU A 82 -10.76 1.67 3.64
N ALA A 83 -10.75 2.97 3.88
CA ALA A 83 -10.82 3.50 5.23
C ALA A 83 -12.16 3.13 5.88
N GLN A 84 -12.17 2.77 7.17
CA GLN A 84 -13.39 2.38 7.87
C GLN A 84 -14.43 3.50 7.87
N ALA A 85 -13.98 4.72 8.18
CA ALA A 85 -14.86 5.90 8.18
C ALA A 85 -15.49 6.13 6.80
N LEU A 86 -14.74 5.92 5.71
CA LEU A 86 -15.26 6.10 4.35
C LEU A 86 -16.24 4.99 3.97
N GLY A 87 -15.93 3.74 4.35
CA GLY A 87 -16.75 2.59 4.03
C GLY A 87 -18.15 2.64 4.65
N GLU A 88 -18.26 3.05 5.92
CA GLU A 88 -19.54 3.19 6.61
C GLU A 88 -20.25 4.53 6.28
N GLY A 89 -19.50 5.61 6.07
CA GLY A 89 -20.07 6.96 5.98
C GLY A 89 -20.31 7.48 4.56
N LEU A 90 -19.32 7.40 3.68
CA LEU A 90 -19.29 8.19 2.43
C LEU A 90 -19.43 7.35 1.16
N ASP A 91 -18.93 6.12 1.17
CA ASP A 91 -18.75 5.37 -0.07
C ASP A 91 -20.01 4.70 -0.62
N SER A 92 -21.00 4.46 0.25
CA SER A 92 -22.35 4.00 -0.13
C SER A 92 -22.34 2.74 -1.01
N PHE A 93 -21.77 1.63 -0.51
CA PHE A 93 -21.76 0.35 -1.23
C PHE A 93 -23.15 -0.31 -1.24
N VAL A 94 -23.95 -0.06 -2.27
CA VAL A 94 -25.39 -0.40 -2.29
C VAL A 94 -25.70 -1.90 -2.34
N GLN A 95 -24.73 -2.73 -2.70
CA GLN A 95 -24.86 -4.20 -2.72
C GLN A 95 -24.10 -4.89 -1.58
N CYS A 96 -23.37 -4.13 -0.74
CA CYS A 96 -22.62 -4.67 0.38
C CYS A 96 -23.49 -4.63 1.65
N PRO A 97 -23.68 -5.77 2.35
CA PRO A 97 -24.30 -5.78 3.66
C PRO A 97 -23.51 -4.93 4.67
N LEU A 98 -24.20 -4.11 5.47
CA LEU A 98 -23.54 -3.23 6.45
C LEU A 98 -22.71 -4.01 7.47
N GLU A 99 -23.13 -5.23 7.81
CA GLU A 99 -22.39 -6.10 8.71
C GLU A 99 -21.02 -6.50 8.14
N ALA A 100 -20.90 -6.61 6.81
CA ALA A 100 -19.64 -6.89 6.14
C ALA A 100 -18.70 -5.67 6.16
N LEU A 101 -19.25 -4.45 6.31
CA LEU A 101 -18.50 -3.20 6.45
C LEU A 101 -18.07 -2.91 7.90
N SER A 102 -18.47 -3.72 8.88
CA SER A 102 -18.07 -3.49 10.26
C SER A 102 -16.56 -3.68 10.46
N TRP A 103 -15.91 -2.71 11.12
CA TRP A 103 -14.49 -2.79 11.47
C TRP A 103 -14.12 -4.07 12.23
N SER A 104 -15.02 -4.48 13.13
CA SER A 104 -14.88 -5.69 13.95
C SER A 104 -14.60 -6.95 13.11
N ARG A 105 -15.09 -6.99 11.86
CA ARG A 105 -14.87 -8.08 10.90
C ARG A 105 -13.78 -7.74 9.88
N ARG A 106 -13.84 -6.54 9.29
CA ARG A 106 -12.89 -6.09 8.26
C ARG A 106 -11.44 -6.16 8.74
N LYS A 107 -11.15 -5.82 10.00
CA LYS A 107 -9.79 -5.91 10.55
C LYS A 107 -9.18 -7.30 10.39
N TYR A 108 -9.94 -8.35 10.68
CA TYR A 108 -9.48 -9.74 10.56
C TYR A 108 -9.33 -10.16 9.10
N LEU A 109 -10.20 -9.70 8.21
CA LEU A 109 -10.10 -9.96 6.77
C LEU A 109 -8.83 -9.33 6.17
N ILE A 110 -8.52 -8.09 6.57
CA ILE A 110 -7.31 -7.38 6.12
C ILE A 110 -6.06 -8.08 6.65
N LEU A 111 -6.04 -8.43 7.95
CA LEU A 111 -4.92 -9.14 8.55
C LEU A 111 -4.72 -10.53 7.93
N GLU A 112 -5.80 -11.27 7.67
CA GLU A 112 -5.72 -12.57 6.99
C GLU A 112 -5.12 -12.45 5.58
N GLU A 113 -5.51 -11.44 4.80
CA GLU A 113 -4.93 -11.18 3.48
C GLU A 113 -3.40 -10.95 3.57
N ILE A 114 -2.97 -10.09 4.50
CA ILE A 114 -1.56 -9.78 4.73
C ILE A 114 -0.79 -11.04 5.18
N LEU A 115 -1.33 -11.79 6.15
CA LEU A 115 -0.71 -12.99 6.72
C LEU A 115 -0.67 -14.16 5.73
N THR A 116 -1.63 -14.24 4.82
CA THR A 116 -1.65 -15.25 3.74
C THR A 116 -0.47 -15.06 2.81
N TYR A 117 -0.21 -13.82 2.39
CA TYR A 117 0.82 -13.54 1.39
C TYR A 117 2.18 -13.19 1.96
N ARG A 118 2.27 -12.77 3.23
CA ARG A 118 3.52 -12.47 3.95
C ARG A 118 4.46 -11.56 3.15
N PRO A 119 4.03 -10.35 2.78
CA PRO A 119 4.86 -9.44 2.00
C PRO A 119 6.09 -8.99 2.77
N HIS A 120 7.23 -8.83 2.11
CA HIS A 120 8.42 -8.24 2.73
C HIS A 120 8.36 -6.71 2.73
N ILE A 121 7.60 -6.13 1.79
CA ILE A 121 7.26 -4.71 1.69
C ILE A 121 5.75 -4.62 1.50
N LEU A 122 5.07 -3.86 2.34
CA LEU A 122 3.62 -3.69 2.33
C LEU A 122 3.28 -2.20 2.25
N CYS A 123 2.64 -1.82 1.14
CA CYS A 123 2.22 -0.47 0.82
C CYS A 123 0.70 -0.38 0.91
N LEU A 124 0.19 0.42 1.85
CA LEU A 124 -1.24 0.58 2.10
C LEU A 124 -1.71 2.02 1.83
N GLN A 125 -2.93 2.15 1.32
CA GLN A 125 -3.68 3.42 1.24
C GLN A 125 -4.96 3.32 2.05
N GLU A 126 -5.51 4.48 2.40
CA GLU A 126 -6.72 4.62 3.20
C GLU A 126 -6.60 3.98 4.59
N VAL A 127 -5.44 4.13 5.21
CA VAL A 127 -5.19 3.62 6.56
C VAL A 127 -5.67 4.65 7.58
N ASP A 128 -6.83 4.41 8.19
CA ASP A 128 -7.38 5.20 9.31
C ASP A 128 -7.28 4.48 10.67
N HIS A 129 -6.88 3.20 10.69
CA HIS A 129 -6.61 2.40 11.89
C HIS A 129 -5.13 2.06 12.10
N TYR A 130 -4.24 3.04 11.80
CA TYR A 130 -2.78 2.81 11.85
C TYR A 130 -2.30 2.54 13.28
N TYR A 131 -2.55 3.45 14.22
CA TYR A 131 -1.97 3.40 15.57
C TYR A 131 -2.63 2.38 16.50
N ASP A 132 -3.92 2.12 16.32
CA ASP A 132 -4.70 1.23 17.18
C ASP A 132 -4.65 -0.23 16.72
N THR A 133 -4.45 -0.48 15.42
CA THR A 133 -4.47 -1.84 14.86
C THR A 133 -3.19 -2.18 14.10
N PHE A 134 -2.91 -1.52 12.97
CA PHE A 134 -1.91 -2.02 12.03
C PHE A 134 -0.48 -1.92 12.56
N GLN A 135 -0.10 -0.80 13.15
CA GLN A 135 1.24 -0.61 13.71
C GLN A 135 1.55 -1.62 14.83
N PRO A 136 0.77 -1.72 15.93
CA PRO A 136 1.11 -2.66 17.01
C PRO A 136 1.11 -4.12 16.55
N VAL A 137 0.15 -4.54 15.72
CA VAL A 137 0.07 -5.91 15.23
C VAL A 137 1.24 -6.23 14.30
N LEU A 138 1.50 -5.40 13.28
CA LEU A 138 2.56 -5.67 12.30
C LEU A 138 3.95 -5.49 12.90
N THR A 139 4.16 -4.56 13.85
CA THR A 139 5.42 -4.51 14.62
C THR A 139 5.64 -5.78 15.44
N GLY A 140 4.58 -6.31 16.05
CA GLY A 140 4.62 -7.63 16.68
C GLY A 140 5.02 -8.75 15.71
N LEU A 141 4.76 -8.62 14.42
CA LEU A 141 5.13 -9.61 13.39
C LEU A 141 6.52 -9.33 12.75
N GLY A 142 7.25 -8.34 13.25
CA GLY A 142 8.58 -7.97 12.72
C GLY A 142 8.54 -6.97 11.56
N TYR A 143 7.50 -6.14 11.45
CA TYR A 143 7.51 -5.01 10.51
C TYR A 143 7.92 -3.71 11.19
N SER A 144 8.82 -2.99 10.55
CA SER A 144 8.99 -1.55 10.77
C SER A 144 8.09 -0.79 9.80
N SER A 145 7.70 0.45 10.14
CA SER A 145 6.80 1.21 9.28
C SER A 145 6.83 2.71 9.48
N ASP A 146 6.39 3.43 8.46
CA ASP A 146 6.07 4.85 8.50
C ASP A 146 4.64 5.10 7.98
N PHE A 147 3.98 6.10 8.53
CA PHE A 147 2.63 6.51 8.17
C PHE A 147 2.55 8.02 7.92
N CYS A 148 1.89 8.40 6.82
CA CYS A 148 1.64 9.78 6.46
C CYS A 148 0.13 10.00 6.26
N PRO A 149 -0.56 10.64 7.22
CA PRO A 149 -1.98 10.98 7.07
C PRO A 149 -2.18 12.11 6.07
N LYS A 150 -3.32 12.11 5.38
CA LYS A 150 -3.76 13.26 4.59
C LYS A 150 -4.06 14.43 5.55
N PRO A 151 -3.56 15.65 5.28
CA PRO A 151 -3.77 16.79 6.17
C PRO A 151 -5.25 17.17 6.33
N TRP A 152 -6.05 16.95 5.28
CA TRP A 152 -7.51 17.17 5.27
C TRP A 152 -8.20 15.90 4.77
N SER A 153 -8.05 14.80 5.51
CA SER A 153 -8.71 13.53 5.19
C SER A 153 -10.24 13.67 5.23
N PRO A 154 -10.96 13.12 4.24
CA PRO A 154 -12.44 13.06 4.27
C PRO A 154 -12.99 12.19 5.40
N CYS A 155 -12.17 11.34 6.05
CA CYS A 155 -12.60 10.56 7.22
C CYS A 155 -13.02 11.47 8.37
N LEU A 156 -12.40 12.65 8.48
CA LEU A 156 -12.69 13.62 9.56
C LEU A 156 -14.12 14.18 9.49
N ASP A 157 -14.77 14.09 8.33
CA ASP A 157 -16.15 14.54 8.13
C ASP A 157 -17.19 13.48 8.56
N VAL A 158 -16.75 12.27 8.91
CA VAL A 158 -17.62 11.15 9.31
C VAL A 158 -17.75 11.10 10.84
N GLU A 159 -18.98 11.01 11.34
CA GLU A 159 -19.22 10.84 12.78
C GLU A 159 -18.64 9.51 13.28
N GLY A 160 -17.92 9.54 14.40
CA GLY A 160 -17.27 8.34 14.95
C GLY A 160 -15.99 7.90 14.24
N ASN A 161 -15.40 8.75 13.37
CA ASN A 161 -14.13 8.44 12.71
C ASN A 161 -12.96 8.18 13.67
N ASN A 162 -11.95 7.46 13.18
CA ASN A 162 -10.72 7.16 13.91
C ASN A 162 -9.56 8.10 13.51
N GLY A 163 -9.86 9.35 13.12
CA GLY A 163 -8.89 10.31 12.63
C GLY A 163 -8.69 10.25 11.10
N PRO A 164 -7.62 10.88 10.59
CA PRO A 164 -7.39 10.98 9.15
C PRO A 164 -6.83 9.69 8.56
N ASP A 165 -7.35 9.29 7.39
CA ASP A 165 -6.72 8.26 6.57
C ASP A 165 -5.38 8.73 5.97
N GLY A 166 -4.52 7.78 5.61
CA GLY A 166 -3.24 8.06 4.98
C GLY A 166 -2.62 6.90 4.22
N CYS A 167 -1.37 7.11 3.82
CA CYS A 167 -0.52 6.07 3.24
C CYS A 167 0.38 5.49 4.34
N ALA A 168 0.52 4.17 4.37
CA ALA A 168 1.44 3.49 5.27
C ALA A 168 2.39 2.57 4.47
N LEU A 169 3.67 2.57 4.85
CA LEU A 169 4.68 1.70 4.27
C LEU A 169 5.28 0.85 5.40
N PHE A 170 5.07 -0.46 5.32
CA PHE A 170 5.65 -1.44 6.22
C PHE A 170 6.73 -2.25 5.50
N PHE A 171 7.78 -2.65 6.21
CA PHE A 171 8.82 -3.53 5.68
C PHE A 171 9.35 -4.47 6.75
N ASP A 172 9.71 -5.68 6.33
CA ASP A 172 10.30 -6.70 7.20
C ASP A 172 11.71 -6.25 7.66
N HIS A 173 11.82 -5.90 8.95
CA HIS A 173 13.08 -5.38 9.52
C HIS A 173 14.22 -6.42 9.53
N SER A 174 13.88 -7.71 9.43
CA SER A 174 14.87 -8.80 9.35
C SER A 174 15.51 -8.87 7.97
N ARG A 175 14.84 -8.38 6.91
CA ARG A 175 15.36 -8.34 5.54
C ARG A 175 15.87 -6.97 5.12
N PHE A 176 15.33 -5.89 5.68
CA PHE A 176 15.67 -4.53 5.30
C PHE A 176 16.12 -3.67 6.46
N GLU A 177 17.07 -2.79 6.17
CA GLU A 177 17.48 -1.68 7.01
C GLU A 177 16.99 -0.37 6.39
N ILE A 178 16.41 0.50 7.20
CA ILE A 178 16.01 1.84 6.78
C ILE A 178 17.23 2.77 6.74
N LEU A 179 17.41 3.49 5.63
CA LEU A 179 18.45 4.49 5.46
C LEU A 179 17.89 5.92 5.58
N GLU A 180 16.78 6.20 4.90
CA GLU A 180 16.06 7.47 4.95
C GLU A 180 14.57 7.19 4.74
N SER A 181 13.70 7.94 5.40
CA SER A 181 12.25 7.90 5.12
C SER A 181 11.67 9.30 5.17
N MET A 182 10.73 9.56 4.26
CA MET A 182 10.16 10.87 4.04
C MET A 182 8.64 10.76 3.88
N SER A 183 7.93 11.52 4.71
CA SER A 183 6.52 11.83 4.49
C SER A 183 6.40 13.02 3.55
N VAL A 184 5.83 12.80 2.37
CA VAL A 184 5.76 13.80 1.30
C VAL A 184 4.32 14.27 1.14
N ARG A 185 4.10 15.58 1.22
CA ARG A 185 2.86 16.22 0.79
C ARG A 185 2.99 16.63 -0.68
N LEU A 186 2.25 15.95 -1.55
CA LEU A 186 2.36 16.15 -3.00
C LEU A 186 1.88 17.55 -3.39
N SER A 187 2.56 18.17 -4.35
CA SER A 187 2.26 19.50 -4.85
C SER A 187 1.80 19.47 -6.31
N ALA A 188 0.95 20.43 -6.68
CA ALA A 188 0.59 20.71 -8.07
C ALA A 188 0.97 22.17 -8.36
N MET A 189 1.81 22.39 -9.38
CA MET A 189 2.36 23.73 -9.69
C MET A 189 2.98 24.42 -8.45
N ARG A 190 3.72 23.67 -7.61
CA ARG A 190 4.33 24.12 -6.34
C ARG A 190 3.34 24.49 -5.22
N ILE A 191 2.06 24.22 -5.40
CA ILE A 191 1.03 24.40 -4.36
C ILE A 191 0.79 23.04 -3.69
N PRO A 192 0.95 22.94 -2.35
CA PRO A 192 0.67 21.69 -1.63
C PRO A 192 -0.78 21.24 -1.81
N THR A 193 -0.97 20.01 -2.27
CA THR A 193 -2.28 19.37 -2.40
C THR A 193 -2.68 18.67 -1.09
N ASN A 194 -3.79 17.96 -1.09
CA ASN A 194 -4.17 17.12 0.06
C ASN A 194 -3.56 15.71 0.00
N GLN A 195 -3.04 15.29 -1.14
CA GLN A 195 -2.53 13.94 -1.33
C GLN A 195 -1.10 13.83 -0.80
N VAL A 196 -0.76 12.62 -0.38
CA VAL A 196 0.48 12.32 0.33
C VAL A 196 1.15 11.07 -0.24
N ALA A 197 2.44 10.96 0.00
CA ALA A 197 3.22 9.76 -0.25
C ALA A 197 4.16 9.48 0.94
N VAL A 198 4.52 8.22 1.12
CA VAL A 198 5.67 7.82 1.96
C VAL A 198 6.74 7.30 1.01
N VAL A 199 7.96 7.81 1.16
CA VAL A 199 9.12 7.42 0.35
C VAL A 199 10.23 6.97 1.28
N THR A 200 10.71 5.74 1.13
CA THR A 200 11.66 5.11 2.03
C THR A 200 12.81 4.49 1.25
N MET A 201 14.03 4.84 1.60
CA MET A 201 15.25 4.22 1.13
C MET A 201 15.60 3.04 2.04
N LEU A 202 15.65 1.83 1.47
CA LEU A 202 15.92 0.58 2.17
C LEU A 202 17.22 -0.04 1.67
N ARG A 203 17.97 -0.67 2.57
CA ARG A 203 19.11 -1.54 2.26
C ARG A 203 18.75 -2.99 2.55
N CYS A 204 18.78 -3.83 1.53
CA CYS A 204 18.61 -5.27 1.70
C CYS A 204 19.78 -5.82 2.50
N ARG A 205 19.50 -6.49 3.63
CA ARG A 205 20.54 -6.98 4.55
C ARG A 205 21.36 -8.12 3.96
N THR A 206 20.75 -8.98 3.14
CA THR A 206 21.43 -10.14 2.55
C THR A 206 22.28 -9.79 1.34
N THR A 207 21.85 -8.83 0.52
CA THR A 207 22.57 -8.44 -0.71
C THR A 207 23.36 -7.14 -0.57
N ALA A 208 23.19 -6.41 0.54
CA ALA A 208 23.69 -5.06 0.76
C ALA A 208 23.22 -4.01 -0.28
N ARG A 209 22.33 -4.39 -1.22
CA ARG A 209 21.82 -3.49 -2.26
C ARG A 209 20.76 -2.55 -1.70
N CYS A 210 20.85 -1.28 -2.07
CA CYS A 210 19.83 -0.29 -1.75
C CYS A 210 18.66 -0.36 -2.75
N MET A 211 17.47 0.06 -2.31
CA MET A 211 16.30 0.28 -3.15
C MET A 211 15.42 1.39 -2.55
N CYS A 212 14.73 2.12 -3.41
CA CYS A 212 13.81 3.16 -3.02
C CYS A 212 12.37 2.67 -3.21
N VAL A 213 11.60 2.67 -2.13
CA VAL A 213 10.21 2.23 -2.10
C VAL A 213 9.32 3.43 -1.85
N ALA A 214 8.21 3.53 -2.56
CA ALA A 214 7.22 4.56 -2.29
C ALA A 214 5.79 4.02 -2.33
N VAL A 215 4.93 4.65 -1.55
CA VAL A 215 3.49 4.45 -1.56
C VAL A 215 2.78 5.78 -1.69
N THR A 216 1.75 5.86 -2.52
CA THR A 216 0.95 7.08 -2.74
C THR A 216 -0.54 6.79 -2.89
N HIS A 217 -1.36 7.81 -2.67
CA HIS A 217 -2.79 7.80 -2.99
C HIS A 217 -3.12 9.14 -3.65
N LEU A 218 -3.34 9.14 -4.97
CA LEU A 218 -3.58 10.35 -5.76
C LEU A 218 -5.03 10.85 -5.66
N LYS A 219 -5.32 11.99 -6.32
CA LYS A 219 -6.64 12.62 -6.24
C LYS A 219 -7.73 11.72 -6.85
N ALA A 220 -8.67 11.31 -5.99
CA ALA A 220 -9.88 10.59 -6.38
C ALA A 220 -10.91 11.44 -7.15
N ARG A 221 -11.88 10.75 -7.73
CA ARG A 221 -13.00 11.25 -8.58
C ARG A 221 -12.57 11.69 -9.98
N SER A 222 -13.51 11.61 -10.93
CA SER A 222 -13.34 12.09 -12.30
C SER A 222 -13.25 13.62 -12.37
N GLY A 223 -12.66 14.14 -13.45
CA GLY A 223 -12.45 15.58 -13.66
C GLY A 223 -11.19 16.15 -13.00
N TRP A 224 -10.36 15.29 -12.40
CA TRP A 224 -9.11 15.65 -11.72
C TRP A 224 -7.87 15.05 -12.40
N GLU A 225 -7.97 14.62 -13.66
CA GLU A 225 -6.92 13.95 -14.44
C GLU A 225 -5.65 14.81 -14.49
N TRP A 226 -5.81 16.13 -14.72
CA TRP A 226 -4.69 17.07 -14.71
C TRP A 226 -4.01 17.17 -13.34
N LEU A 227 -4.79 17.18 -12.26
CA LEU A 227 -4.25 17.26 -10.90
C LEU A 227 -3.48 15.97 -10.55
N ARG A 228 -4.00 14.80 -10.93
CA ARG A 228 -3.28 13.52 -10.79
C ARG A 228 -1.98 13.53 -11.56
N SER A 229 -1.97 14.04 -12.79
CA SER A 229 -0.74 14.19 -13.59
C SER A 229 0.28 15.10 -12.90
N ALA A 230 -0.15 16.24 -12.34
CA ALA A 230 0.72 17.14 -11.60
C ALA A 230 1.28 16.48 -10.32
N GLN A 231 0.45 15.77 -9.57
CA GLN A 231 0.86 15.03 -8.36
C GLN A 231 1.85 13.91 -8.68
N GLY A 232 1.60 13.12 -9.73
CA GLY A 232 2.52 12.09 -10.18
C GLY A 232 3.85 12.66 -10.65
N SER A 233 3.84 13.81 -11.33
CA SER A 233 5.05 14.55 -11.70
C SER A 233 5.90 14.95 -10.49
N ASP A 234 5.24 15.40 -9.43
CA ASP A 234 5.89 15.83 -8.21
C ASP A 234 6.50 14.64 -7.45
N LEU A 235 5.76 13.53 -7.36
CA LEU A 235 6.26 12.27 -6.80
C LEU A 235 7.51 11.77 -7.53
N LEU A 236 7.50 11.73 -8.87
CA LEU A 236 8.67 11.33 -9.66
C LEU A 236 9.88 12.23 -9.39
N ARG A 237 9.68 13.54 -9.19
CA ARG A 237 10.76 14.47 -8.83
C ARG A 237 11.33 14.18 -7.44
N HIS A 238 10.47 13.92 -6.46
CA HIS A 238 10.91 13.53 -5.11
C HIS A 238 11.75 12.25 -5.13
N LEU A 239 11.32 11.24 -5.90
CA LEU A 239 12.05 9.98 -6.07
C LEU A 239 13.41 10.19 -6.74
N GLN A 240 13.46 10.96 -7.84
CA GLN A 240 14.70 11.31 -8.54
C GLN A 240 15.69 12.00 -7.59
N ASN A 241 15.23 13.01 -6.85
CA ASN A 241 16.07 13.74 -5.91
C ASN A 241 16.61 12.84 -4.79
N LEU A 242 15.77 11.95 -4.24
CA LEU A 242 16.18 11.03 -3.18
C LEU A 242 17.25 10.04 -3.68
N VAL A 243 17.04 9.45 -4.86
CA VAL A 243 18.01 8.53 -5.49
C VAL A 243 19.33 9.25 -5.78
N GLN A 244 19.28 10.45 -6.38
CA GLN A 244 20.50 11.22 -6.71
C GLN A 244 21.33 11.58 -5.48
N ARG A 245 20.69 11.92 -4.34
CA ARG A 245 21.39 12.21 -3.08
C ARG A 245 22.20 11.02 -2.56
N HIS A 246 21.72 9.80 -2.78
CA HIS A 246 22.38 8.57 -2.31
C HIS A 246 23.44 8.04 -3.29
N VAL A 247 23.32 8.34 -4.58
CA VAL A 247 24.35 7.99 -5.58
C VAL A 247 25.56 8.92 -5.50
N GLY A 248 25.39 10.17 -5.05
CA GLY A 248 26.45 11.21 -5.00
C GLY A 248 27.09 11.50 -3.64
N GLY A 249 26.90 10.65 -2.62
CA GLY A 249 27.42 10.85 -1.26
C GLY A 249 28.95 10.64 -1.11
N PRO A 250 29.57 11.14 -0.01
CA PRO A 250 31.03 11.07 0.22
C PRO A 250 31.57 9.65 0.45
N GLU A 251 30.72 8.66 0.73
CA GLU A 251 31.08 7.23 0.77
C GLU A 251 30.90 6.60 -0.63
N GLY A 252 31.60 7.17 -1.62
CA GLY A 252 31.42 6.90 -3.05
C GLY A 252 31.80 5.50 -3.53
N ASP A 253 31.01 4.49 -3.17
CA ASP A 253 31.13 3.11 -3.68
C ASP A 253 29.80 2.52 -4.22
N LEU A 254 28.71 3.29 -4.21
CA LEU A 254 27.40 2.84 -4.72
C LEU A 254 27.13 3.36 -6.13
N SER A 255 27.96 2.98 -7.10
CA SER A 255 27.72 3.21 -8.54
C SER A 255 26.68 2.23 -9.13
N SER A 256 25.66 1.86 -8.35
CA SER A 256 24.55 1.02 -8.80
C SER A 256 23.27 1.85 -8.87
N ASP A 257 22.64 1.91 -10.03
CA ASP A 257 21.30 2.46 -10.19
C ASP A 257 20.38 1.90 -9.10
N ILE A 258 19.96 2.77 -8.18
CA ILE A 258 19.11 2.38 -7.05
C ILE A 258 17.72 2.07 -7.64
N PRO A 259 17.27 0.80 -7.60
CA PRO A 259 15.97 0.42 -8.14
C PRO A 259 14.83 1.11 -7.38
N LEU A 260 13.77 1.43 -8.12
CA LEU A 260 12.52 1.97 -7.58
C LEU A 260 11.43 0.90 -7.55
N LEU A 261 10.65 0.90 -6.47
CA LEU A 261 9.36 0.23 -6.34
C LEU A 261 8.33 1.26 -5.90
N ILE A 262 7.33 1.56 -6.74
CA ILE A 262 6.33 2.59 -6.45
C ILE A 262 4.96 1.94 -6.48
N CYS A 263 4.33 1.88 -5.32
CA CYS A 263 3.01 1.32 -5.11
C CYS A 263 2.00 2.47 -4.96
N GLY A 264 0.74 2.25 -5.34
CA GLY A 264 -0.31 3.17 -4.95
C GLY A 264 -1.62 3.01 -5.68
N ASP A 265 -2.64 3.63 -5.11
CA ASP A 265 -3.90 3.93 -5.79
C ASP A 265 -3.74 5.27 -6.51
N PHE A 266 -3.62 5.20 -7.83
CA PHE A 266 -3.41 6.37 -8.67
C PHE A 266 -4.74 7.06 -9.02
N ASN A 267 -5.89 6.45 -8.72
CA ASN A 267 -7.20 6.94 -9.13
C ASN A 267 -7.26 7.32 -10.61
N ALA A 268 -6.46 6.66 -11.44
CA ALA A 268 -6.29 6.97 -12.85
C ALA A 268 -6.24 5.67 -13.64
N ILE A 269 -6.96 5.63 -14.76
CA ILE A 269 -6.93 4.51 -15.69
C ILE A 269 -5.68 4.57 -16.59
N PRO A 270 -5.29 3.45 -17.24
CA PRO A 270 -4.05 3.40 -18.05
C PRO A 270 -3.96 4.41 -19.21
N SER A 271 -5.10 4.96 -19.66
CA SER A 271 -5.12 5.98 -20.72
C SER A 271 -4.85 7.41 -20.23
N GLU A 272 -4.85 7.65 -18.91
CA GLU A 272 -4.63 8.98 -18.35
C GLU A 272 -3.16 9.43 -18.42
N GLU A 273 -2.96 10.75 -18.40
CA GLU A 273 -1.64 11.35 -18.55
C GLU A 273 -0.67 10.99 -17.41
N VAL A 274 -1.17 10.79 -16.18
CA VAL A 274 -0.33 10.37 -15.06
C VAL A 274 0.31 9.00 -15.31
N TYR A 275 -0.44 8.05 -15.88
CA TYR A 275 0.07 6.73 -16.23
C TYR A 275 1.14 6.83 -17.33
N ARG A 276 0.86 7.58 -18.40
CA ARG A 276 1.83 7.86 -19.48
C ARG A 276 3.12 8.44 -18.91
N ARG A 277 3.03 9.38 -17.96
CA ARG A 277 4.18 10.01 -17.32
C ARG A 277 5.08 9.04 -16.56
N PHE A 278 4.49 8.00 -15.94
CA PHE A 278 5.25 6.98 -15.24
C PHE A 278 5.96 6.06 -16.25
N ILE A 279 5.25 5.59 -17.28
CA ILE A 279 5.83 4.76 -18.35
C ILE A 279 6.97 5.46 -19.10
N THR A 280 6.82 6.75 -19.44
CA THR A 280 7.84 7.50 -20.20
C THR A 280 8.85 8.22 -19.32
N SER A 281 8.81 7.98 -18.00
CA SER A 281 9.75 8.56 -17.05
C SER A 281 11.18 8.11 -17.36
N PRO A 282 12.20 8.99 -17.18
CA PRO A 282 13.61 8.59 -17.31
C PRO A 282 14.07 7.64 -16.18
N LEU A 283 13.18 7.28 -15.26
CA LEU A 283 13.40 6.27 -14.21
C LEU A 283 13.19 4.82 -14.71
N SER A 284 12.97 4.64 -16.02
CA SER A 284 12.75 3.34 -16.69
C SER A 284 11.70 2.49 -15.98
N LEU A 285 10.54 3.08 -15.66
CA LEU A 285 9.50 2.39 -14.93
C LEU A 285 8.62 1.55 -15.85
N ASP A 286 8.25 0.38 -15.38
CA ASP A 286 7.23 -0.48 -15.99
C ASP A 286 6.19 -0.87 -14.91
N SER A 287 4.99 -1.27 -15.33
CA SER A 287 3.95 -1.76 -14.41
C SER A 287 4.01 -3.28 -14.33
N ALA A 288 4.14 -3.82 -13.12
CA ALA A 288 4.35 -5.24 -12.90
C ALA A 288 3.14 -6.09 -13.31
N TYR A 289 1.92 -5.58 -13.13
CA TYR A 289 0.70 -6.33 -13.38
C TYR A 289 0.40 -6.54 -14.87
N LYS A 290 1.04 -5.77 -15.76
CA LYS A 290 1.05 -6.07 -17.21
C LYS A 290 1.63 -7.44 -17.53
N LYS A 291 2.44 -8.04 -16.66
CA LYS A 291 3.01 -9.37 -16.90
C LYS A 291 1.97 -10.49 -16.83
N LEU A 292 0.75 -10.22 -16.35
CA LEU A 292 -0.35 -11.18 -16.42
C LEU A 292 -0.97 -11.31 -17.81
N SER A 293 -0.85 -10.30 -18.67
CA SER A 293 -1.40 -10.37 -20.02
C SER A 293 -0.51 -11.22 -20.94
N GLN A 294 -1.12 -11.83 -21.97
CA GLN A 294 -0.38 -12.66 -22.93
C GLN A 294 0.69 -11.88 -23.71
N ASP A 295 0.46 -10.59 -23.95
CA ASP A 295 1.42 -9.70 -24.60
C ASP A 295 2.47 -9.12 -23.63
N GLY A 296 2.28 -9.26 -22.31
CA GLY A 296 3.12 -8.65 -21.29
C GLY A 296 3.07 -7.10 -21.25
N LEU A 297 2.10 -6.50 -21.96
CA LEU A 297 1.99 -5.07 -22.23
C LEU A 297 0.62 -4.47 -21.85
N THR A 298 -0.36 -5.30 -21.54
CA THR A 298 -1.73 -4.89 -21.26
C THR A 298 -2.02 -4.98 -19.76
N GLU A 299 -2.53 -3.90 -19.17
CA GLU A 299 -2.93 -3.86 -17.76
C GLU A 299 -4.12 -4.78 -17.47
N PRO A 300 -4.32 -5.24 -16.21
CA PRO A 300 -5.49 -6.02 -15.87
C PRO A 300 -6.76 -5.20 -16.14
N ILE A 301 -7.87 -5.92 -16.35
CA ILE A 301 -9.16 -5.30 -16.68
C ILE A 301 -9.65 -4.44 -15.50
N TYR A 302 -9.34 -4.86 -14.27
CA TYR A 302 -9.71 -4.14 -13.06
C TYR A 302 -8.73 -4.42 -11.92
N THR A 303 -8.65 -3.47 -10.99
CA THR A 303 -8.07 -3.64 -9.65
C THR A 303 -9.08 -3.27 -8.56
N THR A 304 -10.16 -2.58 -8.92
CA THR A 304 -11.31 -2.32 -8.06
C THR A 304 -12.61 -2.66 -8.79
N TRP A 305 -13.57 -3.22 -8.07
CA TRP A 305 -14.89 -3.56 -8.63
C TRP A 305 -15.98 -3.40 -7.58
N LYS A 306 -16.85 -2.39 -7.74
CA LYS A 306 -17.85 -1.99 -6.75
C LYS A 306 -19.13 -1.48 -7.37
N ILE A 307 -20.21 -1.49 -6.60
CA ILE A 307 -21.51 -0.92 -6.99
C ILE A 307 -21.88 0.18 -5.98
N ARG A 308 -22.07 1.40 -6.48
CA ARG A 308 -22.49 2.60 -5.73
C ARG A 308 -23.79 3.15 -6.33
N PRO A 309 -24.44 4.18 -5.74
CA PRO A 309 -25.66 4.76 -6.32
C PRO A 309 -25.46 5.31 -7.73
N THR A 310 -24.23 5.71 -8.07
CA THR A 310 -23.85 6.19 -9.39
C THR A 310 -23.70 5.08 -10.44
N GLY A 311 -23.76 3.81 -10.03
CA GLY A 311 -23.62 2.64 -10.90
C GLY A 311 -22.49 1.71 -10.48
N GLU A 312 -22.32 0.66 -11.28
CA GLU A 312 -21.23 -0.29 -11.17
C GLU A 312 -19.94 0.29 -11.77
N CYS A 313 -18.84 0.16 -11.04
CA CYS A 313 -17.51 0.62 -11.42
C CYS A 313 -16.54 -0.56 -11.35
N CYS A 314 -15.97 -0.92 -12.50
CA CYS A 314 -14.99 -1.99 -12.65
C CYS A 314 -13.81 -1.42 -13.45
N THR A 315 -12.68 -1.16 -12.79
CA THR A 315 -11.58 -0.42 -13.41
C THR A 315 -10.25 -0.64 -12.71
N THR A 316 -9.16 -0.32 -13.42
CA THR A 316 -7.77 -0.45 -12.94
C THR A 316 -7.25 0.90 -12.52
N LEU A 317 -6.97 1.04 -11.22
CA LEU A 317 -6.47 2.28 -10.58
C LEU A 317 -5.20 2.03 -9.75
N ASP A 318 -4.91 0.78 -9.42
CA ASP A 318 -3.83 0.39 -8.54
C ASP A 318 -2.65 -0.15 -9.35
N TYR A 319 -1.43 0.25 -8.96
CA TYR A 319 -0.23 -0.12 -9.72
C TYR A 319 0.94 -0.46 -8.78
N ILE A 320 1.77 -1.39 -9.24
CA ILE A 320 3.13 -1.62 -8.72
C ILE A 320 4.11 -1.30 -9.85
N TRP A 321 4.65 -0.08 -9.82
CA TRP A 321 5.70 0.34 -10.74
C TRP A 321 7.05 -0.14 -10.26
N TYR A 322 7.91 -0.56 -11.18
CA TYR A 322 9.26 -1.01 -10.86
C TYR A 322 10.27 -0.50 -11.90
N SER A 323 11.51 -0.25 -11.49
CA SER A 323 12.61 0.03 -12.42
C SER A 323 12.94 -1.23 -13.23
N GLN A 324 12.50 -1.27 -14.50
CA GLN A 324 12.57 -2.48 -15.32
C GLN A 324 14.01 -2.88 -15.68
N ASP A 325 14.95 -1.93 -15.65
CA ASP A 325 16.35 -2.19 -16.00
C ASP A 325 17.12 -2.84 -14.83
N THR A 326 16.64 -2.70 -13.60
CA THR A 326 17.35 -3.12 -12.38
C THR A 326 16.59 -4.16 -11.54
N LEU A 327 15.28 -4.30 -11.75
CA LEU A 327 14.43 -5.32 -11.13
C LEU A 327 13.78 -6.20 -12.20
N ARG A 328 13.56 -7.46 -11.84
CA ARG A 328 12.79 -8.43 -12.61
C ARG A 328 11.57 -8.86 -11.80
N VAL A 329 10.43 -9.02 -12.47
CA VAL A 329 9.22 -9.64 -11.90
C VAL A 329 9.35 -11.15 -12.02
N ASP A 330 9.33 -11.87 -10.91
CA ASP A 330 9.43 -13.33 -10.87
C ASP A 330 8.05 -14.00 -10.82
N ALA A 331 7.13 -13.42 -10.04
CA ALA A 331 5.74 -13.89 -9.97
C ALA A 331 4.76 -12.74 -9.70
N VAL A 332 3.52 -12.92 -10.15
CA VAL A 332 2.41 -11.97 -9.93
C VAL A 332 1.20 -12.75 -9.42
N LEU A 333 0.53 -12.25 -8.38
CA LEU A 333 -0.72 -12.83 -7.88
C LEU A 333 -1.85 -12.53 -8.87
N ASP A 334 -2.52 -13.59 -9.35
CA ASP A 334 -3.59 -13.50 -10.34
C ASP A 334 -4.78 -12.62 -9.92
N MET A 335 -5.62 -12.26 -10.89
CA MET A 335 -6.85 -11.52 -10.66
C MET A 335 -8.03 -12.49 -10.64
N PRO A 336 -8.96 -12.39 -9.67
CA PRO A 336 -10.12 -13.25 -9.63
C PRO A 336 -11.01 -13.07 -10.86
N THR A 337 -11.81 -14.07 -11.20
CA THR A 337 -12.82 -13.96 -12.26
C THR A 337 -14.09 -13.27 -11.73
N GLU A 338 -14.97 -12.85 -12.64
CA GLU A 338 -16.28 -12.28 -12.27
C GLU A 338 -17.08 -13.25 -11.39
N GLU A 339 -17.05 -14.55 -11.70
CA GLU A 339 -17.76 -15.58 -10.94
C GLU A 339 -17.20 -15.73 -9.51
N GLN A 340 -15.89 -15.55 -9.35
CA GLN A 340 -15.24 -15.60 -8.03
C GLN A 340 -15.52 -14.34 -7.20
N ILE A 341 -15.63 -13.17 -7.84
CA ILE A 341 -16.04 -11.91 -7.21
C ILE A 341 -17.52 -11.96 -6.81
N GLY A 342 -18.35 -12.60 -7.63
CA GLY A 342 -19.79 -12.70 -7.41
C GLY A 342 -20.56 -11.47 -7.87
N PRO A 343 -21.91 -11.54 -7.85
CA PRO A 343 -22.77 -10.52 -8.45
C PRO A 343 -22.80 -9.19 -7.70
N ASN A 344 -22.54 -9.22 -6.38
CA ASN A 344 -22.58 -8.04 -5.52
C ASN A 344 -21.27 -7.25 -5.49
N ARG A 345 -20.24 -7.77 -6.16
CA ARG A 345 -18.90 -7.18 -6.26
C ARG A 345 -18.26 -6.97 -4.88
N LEU A 346 -17.33 -6.02 -4.78
CA LEU A 346 -16.60 -5.70 -3.57
C LEU A 346 -17.11 -4.38 -2.94
N PRO A 347 -16.97 -4.20 -1.61
CA PRO A 347 -16.56 -5.19 -0.61
C PRO A 347 -17.69 -6.19 -0.31
N SER A 348 -17.38 -7.28 0.42
CA SER A 348 -18.34 -8.33 0.77
C SER A 348 -17.93 -9.06 2.05
N PHE A 349 -18.74 -10.03 2.50
CA PHE A 349 -18.36 -10.90 3.63
C PHE A 349 -17.05 -11.68 3.39
N SER A 350 -16.67 -11.88 2.13
CA SER A 350 -15.47 -12.63 1.75
C SER A 350 -14.25 -11.73 1.55
N TYR A 351 -14.44 -10.41 1.41
CA TYR A 351 -13.33 -9.52 1.05
C TYR A 351 -13.55 -8.08 1.55
N PRO A 352 -12.57 -7.48 2.27
CA PRO A 352 -12.83 -6.31 3.11
C PRO A 352 -12.79 -4.97 2.36
N SER A 353 -12.19 -4.90 1.18
CA SER A 353 -11.99 -3.66 0.44
C SER A 353 -12.68 -3.73 -0.92
N ASP A 354 -13.03 -2.59 -1.49
CA ASP A 354 -13.46 -2.48 -2.88
C ASP A 354 -12.30 -2.59 -3.88
N HIS A 355 -11.05 -2.55 -3.42
CA HIS A 355 -9.83 -2.76 -4.19
C HIS A 355 -9.21 -4.11 -3.88
N LEU A 356 -8.71 -4.81 -4.89
CA LEU A 356 -7.96 -6.05 -4.75
C LEU A 356 -6.51 -5.77 -4.36
N SER A 357 -5.94 -6.62 -3.50
CA SER A 357 -4.53 -6.57 -3.16
C SER A 357 -3.70 -6.95 -4.39
N LEU A 358 -2.68 -6.17 -4.70
CA LEU A 358 -1.70 -6.48 -5.74
C LEU A 358 -0.46 -7.05 -5.05
N VAL A 359 0.01 -8.23 -5.47
CA VAL A 359 1.18 -8.88 -4.87
C VAL A 359 2.11 -9.40 -5.95
N CYS A 360 3.36 -8.99 -5.89
CA CYS A 360 4.41 -9.40 -6.83
C CYS A 360 5.66 -9.86 -6.08
N ASP A 361 6.34 -10.85 -6.64
CA ASP A 361 7.69 -11.25 -6.24
C ASP A 361 8.69 -10.65 -7.24
N PHE A 362 9.70 -9.95 -6.72
CA PHE A 362 10.76 -9.30 -7.50
C PHE A 362 12.13 -9.84 -7.12
N SER A 363 13.03 -9.87 -8.09
CA SER A 363 14.46 -10.05 -7.85
C SER A 363 15.25 -8.91 -8.44
N PHE A 364 16.38 -8.60 -7.83
CA PHE A 364 17.33 -7.72 -8.49
C PHE A 364 17.89 -8.39 -9.74
N LYS A 365 18.06 -7.62 -10.82
CA LYS A 365 18.85 -8.07 -11.97
C LYS A 365 20.33 -8.06 -11.59
N GLU A 366 21.05 -9.08 -12.07
CA GLU A 366 22.51 -9.08 -12.04
C GLU A 366 23.02 -8.06 -13.05
N LYS A 367 24.15 -7.42 -12.74
CA LYS A 367 24.85 -6.57 -13.72
C LYS A 367 25.59 -7.52 -14.66
N GLU A 368 25.32 -7.40 -15.97
CA GLU A 368 26.11 -8.08 -17.01
C GLU A 368 27.55 -7.58 -17.06
#